data_AF-A0A0A2VRA2-F1
#
_entry.id   AF-A0A0A2VRA2-F1
#
_cell.length_a   1.000
_cell.length_b   1.000
_cell.length_c   1.000
_cell.angle_alpha   90.00
_cell.angle_beta   90.00
_cell.angle_gamma   90.00
#
_symmetry.space_group_name_H-M   'P 1'
#
loop_
_entity.id
_entity.type
_entity.pdbx_description
1 polymer ?
#
loop_
_entity_poly.entity_id
_entity_poly.type
_entity_poly.pdbx_seq_one_letter_code
_entity_poly.pdbx_strand_id
1 'polypeptide(L)'
;MVARARPAMAASRLTTTRVGAALHQRGAVRHGSSAAAGGELKKTPLYDFHVAHGGKMVPFAGYHMPVQYGGLSLADSHHFTRNHASIFDVSHMVQHISRDPARRLFSSA
;
A
#
# COMPACT_ATOMS: atom_id res chain seq x y z
N MET A 1 37.88 45.56 -24.19
CA MET A 1 38.72 45.35 -22.98
C MET A 1 38.83 43.85 -22.75
N VAL A 2 40.07 43.38 -22.65
CA VAL A 2 40.56 42.02 -22.89
C VAL A 2 40.00 40.96 -21.93
N ALA A 3 39.69 39.78 -22.50
CA ALA A 3 39.41 38.54 -21.80
C ALA A 3 40.58 38.09 -20.91
N ARG A 4 40.32 37.64 -19.68
CA ARG A 4 41.24 36.74 -18.97
C ARG A 4 40.49 35.63 -18.24
N ALA A 5 40.90 34.43 -18.60
CA ALA A 5 40.40 33.11 -18.25
C ALA A 5 40.53 32.80 -16.74
N ARG A 6 39.64 31.93 -16.26
CA ARG A 6 39.84 31.16 -15.02
C ARG A 6 40.26 29.74 -15.41
N PRO A 7 41.22 29.13 -14.69
CA PRO A 7 41.86 27.88 -15.11
C PRO A 7 40.92 26.68 -14.95
N ALA A 8 41.00 25.76 -15.91
CA ALA A 8 40.38 24.45 -15.87
C ALA A 8 41.08 23.58 -14.82
N MET A 9 40.31 23.07 -13.85
CA MET A 9 40.80 22.04 -12.92
C MET A 9 40.60 20.66 -13.54
N ALA A 10 41.65 19.86 -13.48
CA ALA A 10 41.84 18.60 -14.20
C ALA A 10 40.79 17.52 -13.86
N ALA A 11 40.42 16.78 -14.90
CA ALA A 11 39.61 15.57 -14.82
C ALA A 11 40.37 14.45 -14.08
N SER A 12 39.83 13.99 -12.94
CA SER A 12 40.20 12.70 -12.37
C SER A 12 39.12 11.68 -12.72
N ARG A 13 39.44 10.83 -13.70
CA ARG A 13 38.63 9.69 -14.11
C ARG A 13 38.70 8.63 -13.01
N LEU A 14 37.66 8.55 -12.17
CA LEU A 14 37.39 7.33 -11.41
C LEU A 14 36.41 6.48 -12.21
N THR A 15 36.99 5.61 -13.03
CA THR A 15 36.29 4.49 -13.66
C THR A 15 35.98 3.46 -12.57
N THR A 16 34.91 3.69 -11.80
CA THR A 16 34.37 2.63 -10.94
C THR A 16 33.59 1.67 -11.83
N THR A 17 34.24 0.57 -12.20
CA THR A 17 33.59 -0.63 -12.71
C THR A 17 32.60 -1.10 -11.65
N ARG A 18 31.32 -0.74 -11.80
CA ARG A 18 30.22 -1.42 -11.10
C ARG A 18 30.16 -2.83 -11.68
N VAL A 19 30.83 -3.76 -11.02
CA VAL A 19 30.53 -5.19 -11.17
C VAL A 19 29.06 -5.32 -10.82
N GLY A 20 28.23 -5.57 -11.84
CA GLY A 20 26.82 -5.83 -11.68
C GLY A 20 26.64 -7.08 -10.84
N ALA A 21 26.46 -6.90 -9.54
CA ALA A 21 25.85 -7.91 -8.71
C ALA A 21 24.42 -8.06 -9.22
N ALA A 22 24.22 -9.05 -10.09
CA ALA A 22 22.92 -9.55 -10.48
C ALA A 22 22.20 -9.95 -9.18
N LEU A 23 21.42 -9.03 -8.62
CA LEU A 23 20.41 -9.37 -7.63
C LEU A 23 19.47 -10.34 -8.36
N HIS A 24 19.57 -11.59 -7.95
CA HIS A 24 18.61 -12.63 -8.24
C HIS A 24 17.28 -12.09 -7.71
N GLN A 25 16.49 -11.47 -8.60
CA GLN A 25 15.12 -11.06 -8.32
C GLN A 25 14.32 -12.35 -8.14
N ARG A 26 14.43 -12.96 -6.97
CA ARG A 26 13.41 -13.86 -6.47
C ARG A 26 12.17 -13.00 -6.38
N GLY A 27 11.28 -13.16 -7.37
CA GLY A 27 10.00 -12.50 -7.42
C GLY A 27 9.20 -12.90 -6.19
N ALA A 28 9.40 -12.15 -5.10
CA ALA A 28 8.45 -12.10 -4.02
C ALA A 28 7.18 -11.56 -4.65
N VAL A 29 6.20 -12.44 -4.87
CA VAL A 29 4.86 -12.07 -5.27
C VAL A 29 4.36 -11.11 -4.21
N ARG A 30 4.43 -9.82 -4.52
CA ARG A 30 3.87 -8.80 -3.65
C ARG A 30 2.36 -8.93 -3.79
N HIS A 31 1.71 -9.53 -2.80
CA HIS A 31 0.26 -9.47 -2.63
C HIS A 31 -0.12 -8.05 -2.19
N GLY A 32 0.15 -7.06 -3.03
CA GLY A 32 -0.39 -5.72 -2.90
C GLY A 32 -1.77 -5.68 -3.55
N SER A 33 -2.71 -4.99 -2.91
CA SER A 33 -4.03 -4.72 -3.45
C SER A 33 -3.94 -3.81 -4.68
N SER A 34 -3.64 -4.38 -5.85
CA SER A 34 -3.75 -3.70 -7.14
C SER A 34 -5.22 -3.35 -7.41
N ALA A 35 -5.45 -2.22 -8.07
CA ALA A 35 -6.76 -1.83 -8.59
C ALA A 35 -7.38 -2.98 -9.40
N ALA A 36 -8.70 -3.14 -9.27
CA ALA A 36 -9.44 -4.25 -9.85
C ALA A 36 -9.36 -4.22 -11.39
N ALA A 37 -8.71 -5.22 -11.96
CA ALA A 37 -8.80 -5.52 -13.39
C ALA A 37 -10.17 -6.14 -13.68
N GLY A 38 -11.07 -5.39 -14.34
CA GLY A 38 -12.18 -5.83 -15.20
C GLY A 38 -13.23 -6.85 -14.73
N GLY A 39 -13.07 -7.48 -13.57
CA GLY A 39 -13.97 -8.50 -13.04
C GLY A 39 -15.04 -7.93 -12.10
N GLU A 40 -16.13 -8.68 -11.92
CA GLU A 40 -17.18 -8.35 -10.97
C GLU A 40 -16.60 -8.19 -9.55
N LEU A 41 -16.91 -7.06 -8.91
CA LEU A 41 -16.40 -6.75 -7.58
C LEU A 41 -17.12 -7.60 -6.53
N LYS A 42 -16.34 -8.19 -5.63
CA LYS A 42 -16.86 -8.97 -4.51
C LYS A 42 -17.54 -8.05 -3.48
N LYS A 43 -18.48 -8.58 -2.72
CA LYS A 43 -19.13 -7.87 -1.60
C LYS A 43 -18.60 -8.39 -0.27
N THR A 44 -18.41 -7.51 0.72
CA THR A 44 -18.11 -7.92 2.10
C THR A 44 -19.38 -8.39 2.81
N PRO A 45 -19.28 -9.15 3.92
CA PRO A 45 -20.44 -9.52 4.73
C PRO A 45 -21.24 -8.32 5.26
N LEU A 46 -20.60 -7.15 5.37
CA LEU A 46 -21.22 -5.90 5.83
C LEU A 46 -21.68 -4.99 4.68
N TYR A 47 -21.68 -5.47 3.43
CA TYR A 47 -22.03 -4.66 2.26
C TYR A 47 -23.42 -4.01 2.37
N ASP A 48 -24.46 -4.81 2.67
CA ASP A 48 -25.83 -4.29 2.76
C ASP A 48 -25.98 -3.29 3.92
N PHE A 49 -25.26 -3.53 5.03
CA PHE A 49 -25.19 -2.57 6.14
C PHE A 49 -24.60 -1.24 5.69
N HIS A 50 -23.51 -1.27 4.92
CA HIS A 50 -22.88 -0.05 4.41
C HIS A 50 -23.80 0.72 3.47
N VAL A 51 -24.47 0.03 2.55
CA VAL A 51 -25.42 0.66 1.61
C VAL A 51 -26.59 1.30 2.36
N ALA A 52 -27.18 0.58 3.33
CA ALA A 52 -28.30 1.09 4.12
C ALA A 52 -27.95 2.34 4.94
N HIS A 53 -26.69 2.49 5.36
CA HIS A 53 -26.21 3.64 6.14
C HIS A 53 -25.56 4.74 5.27
N GLY A 54 -25.80 4.74 3.95
CA GLY A 54 -25.31 5.79 3.05
C GLY A 54 -23.81 5.76 2.80
N GLY A 55 -23.20 4.57 2.88
CA GLY A 55 -21.80 4.33 2.55
C GLY A 55 -21.53 4.56 1.06
N LYS A 56 -20.59 5.45 0.75
CA LYS A 56 -20.09 5.65 -0.61
C LYS A 56 -19.18 4.47 -0.99
N MET A 57 -19.72 3.54 -1.75
CA MET A 57 -19.03 2.32 -2.17
C MET A 57 -18.07 2.58 -3.33
N VAL A 58 -16.84 2.10 -3.20
CA VAL A 58 -15.78 2.22 -4.21
C VAL A 58 -15.10 0.87 -4.46
N PRO A 59 -14.55 0.63 -5.67
CA PRO A 59 -13.73 -0.54 -5.92
C PRO A 59 -12.41 -0.46 -5.16
N PHE A 60 -12.16 -1.40 -4.26
CA PHE A 60 -10.89 -1.52 -3.55
C PHE A 60 -10.52 -2.99 -3.34
N ALA A 61 -9.29 -3.38 -3.70
CA ALA A 61 -8.78 -4.74 -3.55
C ALA A 61 -9.68 -5.85 -4.16
N GLY A 62 -10.46 -5.52 -5.20
CA GLY A 62 -11.44 -6.44 -5.80
C GLY A 62 -12.77 -6.57 -5.03
N TYR A 63 -13.03 -5.70 -4.05
CA TYR A 63 -14.27 -5.63 -3.28
C TYR A 63 -14.96 -4.26 -3.45
N HIS A 64 -16.26 -4.24 -3.22
CA HIS A 64 -16.99 -3.03 -2.91
C HIS A 64 -16.75 -2.63 -1.46
N MET A 65 -16.00 -1.56 -1.24
CA MET A 65 -15.67 -1.06 0.10
C MET A 65 -16.26 0.35 0.32
N PRO A 66 -16.77 0.66 1.53
CA PRO A 66 -17.22 2.01 1.87
C PRO A 66 -16.01 2.93 2.12
N VAL A 67 -16.04 4.15 1.59
CA VAL A 67 -14.98 5.16 1.82
C VAL A 67 -15.42 6.33 2.70
N GLN A 68 -16.71 6.66 2.67
CA GLN A 68 -17.34 7.78 3.38
C GLN A 68 -18.76 7.37 3.75
N TYR A 69 -19.27 7.85 4.88
CA TYR A 69 -20.66 7.68 5.28
C TYR A 69 -21.32 9.05 5.44
N GLY A 70 -22.46 9.25 4.77
CA GLY A 70 -23.19 10.51 4.82
C GLY A 70 -22.38 11.69 4.25
N GLY A 71 -22.66 12.89 4.75
CA GLY A 71 -22.01 14.15 4.36
C GLY A 71 -20.74 14.49 5.14
N LEU A 72 -20.19 13.56 5.91
CA LEU A 72 -18.97 13.77 6.70
C LEU A 72 -17.72 13.69 5.81
N SER A 73 -16.77 14.60 6.02
CA SER A 73 -15.49 14.53 5.31
C SER A 73 -14.61 13.41 5.88
N LEU A 74 -13.58 13.00 5.10
CA LEU A 74 -12.55 12.08 5.60
C LEU A 74 -11.81 12.65 6.81
N ALA A 75 -11.58 13.97 6.81
CA ALA A 75 -10.91 14.65 7.91
C ALA A 75 -11.77 14.57 9.19
N ASP A 76 -13.07 14.80 9.08
CA ASP A 76 -13.99 14.69 10.23
C ASP A 76 -14.03 13.26 10.76
N SER A 77 -14.10 12.27 9.87
CA SER A 77 -14.05 10.85 10.25
C SER A 77 -12.73 10.49 10.95
N HIS A 78 -11.62 11.05 10.48
CA HIS A 78 -10.32 10.88 11.11
C HIS A 78 -10.28 11.52 12.51
N HIS A 79 -10.72 12.78 12.66
CA HIS A 79 -10.78 13.46 13.95
C HIS A 79 -11.71 12.75 14.93
N PHE A 80 -12.88 12.27 14.46
CA PHE A 80 -13.80 11.49 15.28
C PHE A 80 -13.15 10.20 15.79
N THR A 81 -12.43 9.48 14.93
CA THR A 81 -11.69 8.27 15.32
C THR A 81 -10.60 8.55 16.35
N ARG A 82 -9.97 9.73 16.31
CA ARG A 82 -8.91 10.12 17.26
C ARG A 82 -9.45 10.56 18.61
N ASN A 83 -10.60 11.21 18.61
CA ASN A 83 -11.19 11.79 19.82
C ASN A 83 -12.21 10.86 20.48
N HIS A 84 -12.75 9.89 19.74
CA HIS A 84 -13.79 8.96 20.18
C HIS A 84 -13.44 7.53 19.71
N ALA A 85 -14.44 6.75 19.29
CA ALA A 85 -14.27 5.39 18.78
C ALA A 85 -14.96 5.24 17.42
N SER A 86 -14.33 4.49 16.51
CA SER A 86 -14.85 4.19 15.18
C SER A 86 -14.74 2.70 14.89
N ILE A 87 -15.60 2.21 14.00
CA ILE A 87 -15.60 0.81 13.52
C ILE A 87 -15.09 0.79 12.08
N PHE A 88 -14.24 -0.19 11.75
CA PHE A 88 -13.68 -0.39 10.42
C PHE A 88 -14.01 -1.78 9.89
N ASP A 89 -14.45 -1.86 8.63
CA ASP A 89 -14.63 -3.13 7.92
C ASP A 89 -13.30 -3.62 7.36
N VAL A 90 -12.67 -4.57 8.05
CA VAL A 90 -11.42 -5.22 7.65
C VAL A 90 -11.63 -6.61 7.03
N SER A 91 -12.88 -6.98 6.72
CA SER A 91 -13.22 -8.35 6.28
C SER A 91 -12.56 -8.76 4.95
N HIS A 92 -12.20 -7.81 4.10
CA HIS A 92 -11.46 -8.05 2.86
C HIS A 92 -9.96 -8.36 3.10
N MET A 93 -9.44 -8.08 4.30
CA MET A 93 -8.06 -8.35 4.65
C MET A 93 -7.84 -9.83 4.93
N VAL A 94 -6.63 -10.30 4.61
CA VAL A 94 -6.26 -11.70 4.82
C VAL A 94 -6.27 -12.04 6.32
N GLN A 95 -7.05 -13.04 6.69
CA GLN A 95 -6.99 -13.67 8.00
C GLN A 95 -6.20 -14.98 7.89
N HIS A 96 -5.15 -15.13 8.70
CA HIS A 96 -4.33 -16.33 8.72
C HIS A 96 -4.14 -16.82 10.16
N ILE A 97 -4.53 -18.06 10.43
CA ILE A 97 -4.34 -18.69 11.75
C ILE A 97 -3.33 -19.82 11.57
N SER A 98 -2.12 -19.65 12.10
CA SER A 98 -1.12 -20.73 12.16
C SER A 98 -1.29 -21.49 13.46
N ARG A 99 -1.54 -22.81 13.38
CA ARG A 99 -1.55 -23.69 14.55
C ARG A 99 -0.43 -24.71 14.39
N ASP A 100 0.65 -24.51 15.13
CA ASP A 100 1.75 -25.48 15.21
C ASP A 100 2.32 -25.43 16.64
N PRO A 101 2.28 -26.54 17.41
CA PRO A 101 2.82 -26.61 18.76
C PRO A 101 4.34 -26.38 18.88
N ALA A 102 5.12 -26.50 17.79
CA ALA A 102 6.58 -26.45 17.81
C ALA A 102 7.21 -25.25 17.06
N ARG A 103 6.40 -24.28 16.62
CA ARG A 103 6.82 -23.28 15.62
C ARG A 103 7.63 -22.11 16.18
N ARG A 104 8.90 -22.34 16.51
CA ARG A 104 9.90 -21.27 16.74
C ARG A 104 10.88 -21.05 15.57
N LEU A 105 10.62 -21.61 14.40
CA LEU A 105 11.61 -21.63 13.30
C LEU A 105 11.20 -21.00 11.97
N PHE A 106 10.09 -20.25 11.88
CA PHE A 106 9.79 -19.54 10.63
C PHE A 106 9.32 -18.10 10.83
N SER A 107 10.31 -17.21 10.95
CA SER A 107 10.27 -15.86 10.38
C SER A 107 11.69 -15.46 9.95
N SER A 108 12.31 -16.27 9.10
CA SER A 108 13.47 -15.85 8.30
C SER A 108 13.10 -16.02 6.82
N ALA A 109 12.53 -14.97 6.25
CA ALA A 109 12.51 -14.69 4.82
C ALA A 109 12.39 -13.17 4.66
#